data_AF-A0A520EBM5-F1
#
_entry.id   AF-A0A520EBM5-F1
#
_cell.length_a   1.000
_cell.length_b   1.000
_cell.length_c   1.000
_cell.angle_alpha   90.00
_cell.angle_beta   90.00
_cell.angle_gamma   90.00
#
_symmetry.space_group_name_H-M   'P 1'
#
loop_
_entity.id
_entity.type
_entity.pdbx_description
1 polymer ?
#
loop_
_entity_poly.entity_id
_entity_poly.type
_entity_poly.pdbx_seq_one_letter_code
_entity_poly.pdbx_strand_id
1 'polypeptide(L)'
;MTPDLMEAGAQRAAKLHGIDLGGMTESGGREAGYGRIGTPGEVDVTHGRILYLEDVSVSFDGFKAINNLSLDIAPGELRCIIGPNGAGKTTMMDIITGKTRPDSGTVFFGSTIDLLRHKEADI
;
A
#
# COMPACT_ATOMS: atom_id res chain seq x y z
N MET A 1 -2.77 8.60 -30.94
CA MET A 1 -3.93 8.53 -30.03
C MET A 1 -4.61 9.89 -30.12
N THR A 2 -5.82 9.98 -30.67
CA THR A 2 -6.47 11.28 -30.97
C THR A 2 -6.84 12.04 -29.69
N PRO A 3 -6.71 13.37 -29.64
CA PRO A 3 -7.00 14.19 -28.46
C PRO A 3 -8.43 13.97 -27.90
N ASP A 4 -9.39 13.77 -28.79
CA ASP A 4 -10.81 13.57 -28.51
C ASP A 4 -11.07 12.31 -27.66
N LEU A 5 -10.26 11.27 -27.85
CA LEU A 5 -10.33 10.03 -27.06
C LEU A 5 -9.80 10.24 -25.63
N MET A 6 -8.79 11.09 -25.45
CA MET A 6 -8.26 11.41 -24.12
C MET A 6 -9.23 12.30 -23.34
N GLU A 7 -9.85 13.27 -23.99
CA GLU A 7 -10.84 14.14 -23.36
C GLU A 7 -12.11 13.37 -22.96
N ALA A 8 -12.61 12.49 -23.83
CA ALA A 8 -13.73 11.59 -23.50
C ALA A 8 -13.38 10.61 -22.37
N GLY A 9 -12.11 10.18 -22.27
CA GLY A 9 -11.61 9.36 -21.16
C GLY A 9 -11.60 10.11 -19.83
N ALA A 10 -11.09 11.34 -19.83
CA ALA A 10 -11.04 12.19 -18.64
C ALA A 10 -12.43 12.53 -18.09
N GLN A 11 -13.39 12.83 -18.98
CA GLN A 11 -14.78 13.07 -18.60
C GLN A 11 -15.47 11.83 -18.00
N ARG A 12 -15.17 10.63 -18.53
CA ARG A 12 -15.69 9.36 -17.98
C ARG A 12 -15.10 9.04 -16.62
N ALA A 13 -13.79 9.25 -16.43
CA ALA A 13 -13.13 9.10 -15.14
C ALA A 13 -13.76 10.04 -14.09
N ALA A 14 -13.89 11.33 -14.41
CA ALA A 14 -14.55 12.35 -13.56
C ALA A 14 -15.95 11.93 -13.09
N LYS A 15 -16.74 11.30 -13.96
CA LYS A 15 -18.10 10.82 -13.64
C LYS A 15 -18.11 9.60 -12.69
N LEU A 16 -17.05 8.77 -12.72
CA LEU A 16 -16.93 7.58 -11.89
C LEU A 16 -16.35 7.88 -10.49
N HIS A 17 -15.57 8.95 -10.34
CA HIS A 17 -14.98 9.39 -9.05
C HIS A 17 -16.01 9.72 -7.96
N GLY A 18 -17.28 9.92 -8.31
CA GLY A 18 -18.35 10.29 -7.36
C GLY A 18 -19.32 9.18 -6.96
N ILE A 19 -19.12 7.93 -7.39
CA ILE A 19 -20.06 6.84 -7.11
C ILE A 19 -19.58 6.04 -5.89
N ASP A 20 -20.08 6.41 -4.70
CA ASP A 20 -19.97 5.58 -3.50
C ASP A 20 -20.93 4.39 -3.61
N LEU A 21 -20.40 3.24 -4.04
CA LEU A 21 -21.14 1.98 -4.21
C LEU A 21 -21.14 1.14 -2.92
N GLY A 22 -21.33 1.78 -1.77
CA GLY A 22 -21.54 1.12 -0.48
C GLY A 22 -22.88 0.39 -0.40
N GLY A 23 -23.05 -0.70 -1.15
CA GLY A 23 -24.20 -1.60 -1.02
C GLY A 23 -24.06 -2.50 0.20
N MET A 24 -24.96 -2.35 1.18
CA MET A 24 -25.21 -3.38 2.19
C MET A 24 -25.78 -4.63 1.51
N THR A 25 -25.30 -5.83 1.85
CA THR A 25 -26.14 -7.07 1.97
C THR A 25 -25.32 -8.28 2.42
N GLU A 26 -26.08 -9.27 2.87
CA GLU A 26 -25.71 -10.45 3.63
C GLU A 26 -25.03 -11.53 2.76
N SER A 27 -23.91 -12.07 3.26
CA SER A 27 -23.37 -13.42 3.02
C SER A 27 -23.82 -14.16 1.73
N GLY A 28 -23.09 -13.96 0.62
CA GLY A 28 -23.10 -14.92 -0.51
C GLY A 28 -23.02 -14.35 -1.94
N GLY A 29 -23.16 -13.04 -2.17
CA GLY A 29 -23.28 -12.43 -3.50
C GLY A 29 -22.10 -11.57 -3.94
N ARG A 30 -21.07 -12.16 -4.57
CA ARG A 30 -20.07 -11.35 -5.30
C ARG A 30 -20.66 -10.89 -6.64
N GLU A 31 -21.30 -9.73 -6.66
CA GLU A 31 -21.40 -8.97 -7.90
C GLU A 31 -19.98 -8.53 -8.30
N ALA A 32 -19.65 -8.69 -9.59
CA ALA A 32 -18.41 -8.16 -10.13
C ALA A 32 -18.42 -6.64 -9.96
N GLY A 33 -17.69 -6.13 -8.98
CA GLY A 33 -17.45 -4.71 -8.84
C GLY A 33 -16.80 -4.20 -10.12
N TYR A 34 -17.41 -3.21 -10.78
CA TYR A 34 -16.74 -2.48 -11.83
C TYR A 34 -15.40 -1.95 -11.31
N GLY A 35 -14.37 -1.96 -12.17
CA GLY A 35 -13.03 -1.51 -11.82
C GLY A 35 -13.10 -0.14 -11.15
N ARG A 36 -12.67 -0.07 -9.88
CA ARG A 36 -12.55 1.19 -9.16
C ARG A 36 -11.33 1.91 -9.70
N ILE A 37 -11.50 3.18 -10.03
CA ILE A 37 -10.34 4.04 -10.32
C ILE A 37 -9.72 4.35 -8.97
N GLY A 38 -8.57 3.74 -8.67
CA GLY A 38 -7.77 4.13 -7.52
C GLY A 38 -7.30 5.56 -7.72
N THR A 39 -7.62 6.45 -6.78
CA THR A 39 -7.09 7.82 -6.77
C THR A 39 -5.64 7.76 -6.29
N PRO A 40 -4.65 8.19 -7.09
CA PRO A 40 -3.26 8.23 -6.64
C PRO A 40 -3.13 9.15 -5.41
N GLY A 41 -2.39 8.70 -4.39
CA GLY A 41 -2.11 9.49 -3.19
C GLY A 41 -3.20 9.46 -2.10
N GLU A 42 -4.37 8.86 -2.36
CA GLU A 42 -5.38 8.62 -1.33
C GLU A 42 -5.27 7.21 -0.78
N VAL A 43 -5.50 7.01 0.52
CA VAL A 43 -5.40 5.70 1.16
C VAL A 43 -6.56 4.80 0.71
N ASP A 44 -6.26 3.74 -0.04
CA ASP A 44 -7.25 2.74 -0.48
C ASP A 44 -7.10 1.40 0.27
N VAL A 45 -8.06 1.11 1.16
CA VAL A 45 -8.12 -0.13 1.97
C VAL A 45 -9.13 -1.15 1.46
N THR A 46 -9.69 -0.98 0.26
CA THR A 46 -10.76 -1.83 -0.28
C THR A 46 -10.37 -3.31 -0.41
N HIS A 47 -9.08 -3.60 -0.53
CA HIS A 47 -8.52 -4.94 -0.56
C HIS A 47 -8.30 -5.56 0.83
N GLY A 48 -8.79 -4.94 1.90
CA GLY A 48 -8.71 -5.47 3.27
C GLY A 48 -7.32 -5.37 3.90
N ARG A 49 -6.42 -4.55 3.35
CA ARG A 49 -5.07 -4.30 3.87
C ARG A 49 -4.76 -2.81 3.88
N ILE A 50 -4.11 -2.34 4.94
CA ILE A 50 -3.67 -0.94 5.09
C ILE A 50 -2.15 -0.80 5.02
N LEU A 51 -1.38 -1.82 5.43
CA LEU A 51 0.06 -1.85 5.25
C LEU A 51 0.44 -3.16 4.57
N TYR A 52 1.31 -3.08 3.57
CA TYR A 52 1.76 -4.22 2.80
C TYR A 52 3.26 -4.11 2.50
N LEU A 53 4.02 -5.11 2.94
CA LEU A 53 5.43 -5.31 2.62
C LEU A 53 5.55 -6.64 1.86
N GLU A 54 6.31 -6.65 0.77
CA GLU A 54 6.54 -7.85 -0.04
C GLU A 54 8.04 -8.03 -0.32
N ASP A 55 8.58 -9.16 0.10
CA ASP A 55 9.97 -9.61 -0.13
C ASP A 55 11.03 -8.56 0.23
N VAL A 56 10.75 -7.79 1.28
CA VAL A 56 11.62 -6.69 1.72
C VAL A 56 12.91 -7.25 2.29
N SER A 57 14.05 -6.77 1.80
CA SER A 57 15.37 -7.09 2.34
C SER A 57 16.19 -5.82 2.51
N VAL A 58 16.97 -5.73 3.58
CA VAL A 58 17.96 -4.68 3.78
C VAL A 58 19.16 -5.20 4.54
N SER A 59 20.34 -4.73 4.13
CA SER A 59 21.61 -5.10 4.74
C SER A 59 22.39 -3.88 5.20
N PHE A 60 23.06 -3.97 6.36
CA PHE A 60 24.01 -2.98 6.85
C PHE A 60 25.35 -3.65 7.07
N ASP A 61 26.42 -3.09 6.50
CA ASP A 61 27.80 -3.60 6.65
C ASP A 61 27.94 -5.12 6.41
N GLY A 62 27.21 -5.64 5.42
CA GLY A 62 27.19 -7.07 5.07
C GLY A 62 26.29 -7.95 5.95
N PHE A 63 25.64 -7.39 6.97
CA PHE A 63 24.66 -8.08 7.80
C PHE A 63 23.23 -7.81 7.30
N LYS A 64 22.48 -8.87 6.98
CA LYS A 64 21.05 -8.79 6.62
C LYS A 64 20.20 -8.46 7.84
N ALA A 65 19.83 -7.19 8.01
CA ALA A 65 18.96 -6.74 9.10
C ALA A 65 17.50 -7.14 8.87
N ILE A 66 17.05 -7.16 7.62
CA ILE A 66 15.78 -7.75 7.20
C ILE A 66 16.07 -8.65 5.99
N ASN A 67 15.47 -9.84 5.97
CA ASN A 67 15.69 -10.83 4.92
C ASN A 67 14.35 -11.41 4.44
N ASN A 68 13.91 -11.01 3.25
CA ASN A 68 12.68 -11.47 2.60
C ASN A 68 11.43 -11.36 3.51
N LEU A 69 11.24 -10.20 4.15
CA LEU A 69 10.07 -9.93 4.98
C LEU A 69 8.86 -9.62 4.10
N SER A 70 7.82 -10.43 4.26
CA SER A 70 6.49 -10.18 3.72
C SER A 70 5.50 -10.06 4.89
N LEU A 71 4.72 -8.98 4.89
CA LEU A 71 3.81 -8.64 5.98
C LEU A 71 2.61 -7.85 5.44
N ASP A 72 1.41 -8.29 5.81
CA ASP A 72 0.17 -7.55 5.61
C ASP A 72 -0.48 -7.20 6.95
N ILE A 73 -1.08 -6.01 7.04
CA ILE A 73 -1.86 -5.55 8.20
C ILE A 73 -3.24 -5.11 7.72
N ALA A 74 -4.29 -5.60 8.38
CA ALA A 74 -5.66 -5.21 8.08
C ALA A 74 -6.00 -3.81 8.66
N PRO A 75 -6.98 -3.08 8.08
CA PRO A 75 -7.45 -1.83 8.64
C PRO A 75 -7.98 -2.02 10.07
N GLY A 76 -7.53 -1.18 11.00
CA GLY A 76 -7.91 -1.24 12.42
C GLY A 76 -7.22 -2.35 13.22
N GLU A 77 -6.30 -3.10 12.60
CA GLU A 77 -5.58 -4.16 13.29
C GLU A 77 -4.45 -3.62 14.17
N LEU A 78 -4.35 -4.17 15.39
CA LEU A 78 -3.22 -3.93 16.29
C LEU A 78 -2.21 -5.08 16.20
N ARG A 79 -1.09 -4.83 15.54
CA ARG A 79 0.02 -5.79 15.41
C ARG A 79 1.19 -5.38 16.31
N CYS A 80 1.66 -6.29 17.15
CA CYS A 80 2.86 -6.07 17.98
C CYS A 80 4.07 -6.79 17.39
N ILE A 81 5.19 -6.09 17.25
CA ILE A 81 6.46 -6.64 16.78
C ILE A 81 7.38 -6.84 17.98
N ILE A 82 7.77 -8.09 18.24
CA ILE A 82 8.64 -8.47 19.36
C ILE A 82 9.94 -9.11 18.85
N GLY A 83 10.96 -9.14 19.70
CA GLY A 83 12.24 -9.78 19.40
C GLY A 83 13.40 -9.15 20.17
N PRO A 84 14.57 -9.81 20.23
CA PRO A 84 15.75 -9.30 20.93
C PRO A 84 16.29 -8.01 20.29
N ASN A 85 17.25 -7.38 20.98
CA ASN A 85 17.99 -6.26 20.41
C ASN A 85 18.72 -6.70 19.14
N GLY A 86 18.70 -5.85 18.10
CA GLY A 86 19.29 -6.18 16.80
C GLY A 86 18.43 -7.05 15.89
N ALA A 87 17.23 -7.48 16.29
CA ALA A 87 16.33 -8.29 15.45
C ALA A 87 15.71 -7.56 14.24
N GLY A 88 16.11 -6.32 13.94
CA GLY A 88 15.59 -5.56 12.81
C GLY A 88 14.26 -4.80 13.05
N LYS A 89 13.72 -4.78 14.27
CA LYS A 89 12.43 -4.12 14.57
C LYS A 89 12.42 -2.62 14.20
N THR A 90 13.42 -1.87 14.66
CA THR A 90 13.56 -0.45 14.33
C THR A 90 13.84 -0.26 12.85
N THR A 91 14.66 -1.12 12.25
CA THR A 91 14.91 -1.11 10.80
C THR A 91 13.64 -1.30 9.98
N MET A 92 12.77 -2.23 10.38
CA MET A 92 11.47 -2.42 9.74
C MET A 92 10.60 -1.16 9.85
N MET A 93 10.55 -0.52 11.02
CA MET A 93 9.81 0.73 11.20
C MET A 93 10.41 1.86 10.35
N ASP A 94 11.73 2.00 10.33
CA ASP A 94 12.44 3.00 9.53
C ASP A 94 12.20 2.82 8.02
N ILE A 95 11.99 1.59 7.55
CA ILE A 95 11.58 1.32 6.17
C ILE A 95 10.15 1.80 5.90
N ILE A 96 9.23 1.47 6.81
CA ILE A 96 7.81 1.86 6.68
C ILE A 96 7.66 3.39 6.71
N THR A 97 8.44 4.08 7.54
CA THR A 97 8.43 5.54 7.65
C THR A 97 9.32 6.24 6.63
N GLY A 98 9.84 5.56 5.62
CA GLY A 98 10.62 6.19 4.54
C GLY A 98 11.98 6.76 4.97
N LYS A 99 12.46 6.41 6.16
CA LYS A 99 13.78 6.81 6.68
C LYS A 99 14.91 5.97 6.11
N THR A 100 14.66 4.66 5.97
CA THR A 100 15.59 3.70 5.37
C THR A 100 15.00 3.15 4.08
N ARG A 101 15.78 3.12 3.00
CA ARG A 101 15.37 2.40 1.79
C ARG A 101 15.86 0.95 1.85
N PRO A 102 15.00 -0.04 1.56
CA PRO A 102 15.42 -1.43 1.46
C PRO A 102 16.23 -1.65 0.18
N ASP A 103 17.03 -2.71 0.16
CA ASP A 103 17.79 -3.15 -1.01
C ASP A 103 16.86 -3.74 -2.09
N SER A 104 15.79 -4.40 -1.65
CA SER A 104 14.79 -5.05 -2.51
C SER A 104 13.42 -5.11 -1.84
N GLY A 105 12.40 -5.41 -2.64
CA GLY A 105 11.01 -5.58 -2.20
C GLY A 105 10.17 -4.32 -2.41
N THR A 106 8.92 -4.39 -1.98
CA THR A 106 7.96 -3.28 -2.09
C THR A 106 7.28 -3.00 -0.76
N VAL A 107 6.89 -1.74 -0.55
CA VAL A 107 6.28 -1.27 0.69
C VAL A 107 5.17 -0.27 0.34
N PHE A 108 3.93 -0.62 0.69
CA PHE A 108 2.74 0.16 0.35
C PHE A 108 1.90 0.48 1.57
N PHE A 109 1.33 1.67 1.56
CA PHE A 109 0.25 2.07 2.46
C PHE A 109 -1.06 2.17 1.65
N GLY A 110 -2.07 1.42 2.08
CA GLY A 110 -3.21 1.09 1.24
C GLY A 110 -2.78 0.40 -0.06
N SER A 111 -3.58 0.58 -1.11
CA SER A 111 -3.36 -0.02 -2.43
C SER A 111 -2.68 0.94 -3.44
N THR A 112 -2.39 2.17 -3.02
CA THR A 112 -2.17 3.33 -3.91
C THR A 112 -0.94 4.16 -3.55
N ILE A 113 -0.41 4.04 -2.32
CA ILE A 113 0.72 4.85 -1.85
C ILE A 113 1.95 3.95 -1.71
N ASP A 114 2.91 4.13 -2.61
CA ASP A 114 4.22 3.47 -2.59
C ASP A 114 5.14 4.22 -1.63
N LEU A 115 5.34 3.68 -0.43
CA LEU A 115 6.10 4.33 0.64
C LEU A 115 7.58 4.53 0.28
N LEU A 116 8.12 3.78 -0.68
CA LEU A 116 9.52 3.93 -1.12
C LEU A 116 9.76 5.22 -1.92
N ARG A 117 8.68 5.88 -2.39
CA ARG A 117 8.75 7.17 -3.09
C ARG A 117 8.70 8.37 -2.16
N HIS A 118 8.43 8.17 -0.89
CA HIS A 118 8.34 9.21 0.12
C HIS A 118 9.59 9.19 1.01
N LYS A 119 9.99 10.35 1.51
CA LYS A 119 10.96 10.44 2.61
C LYS A 119 10.20 10.53 3.93
N GLU A 120 10.92 10.36 5.03
CA GLU A 120 10.37 10.50 6.38
C GLU A 120 9.63 11.82 6.63
N ALA A 121 10.00 12.93 5.98
CA ALA A 121 9.31 14.21 6.11
C ALA A 121 8.04 14.33 5.24
N ASP A 122 7.85 13.40 4.30
CA ASP A 122 6.77 13.42 3.29
C ASP A 122 5.66 12.39 3.58
N ILE A 123 5.76 11.68 4.72
CA ILE A 123 4.82 10.68 5.24
C ILE A 123 4.15 11.24 6.49
#